data_AF-A0A413TQZ4-F1
#
_entry.id   AF-A0A413TQZ4-F1
#
_cell.length_a   1.000
_cell.length_b   1.000
_cell.length_c   1.000
_cell.angle_alpha   90.00
_cell.angle_beta   90.00
_cell.angle_gamma   90.00
#
_symmetry.space_group_name_H-M   'P 1'
#
loop_
_entity.id
_entity.type
_entity.pdbx_description
1 polymer ?
#
loop_
_entity_poly.entity_id
_entity_poly.type
_entity_poly.pdbx_seq_one_letter_code
_entity_poly.pdbx_strand_id
1 'polypeptide(L)' 'MKNGKHPTLAQKKFMKSCGLDPDDYLVVKNTQEFLEVVSKTALKKQQIMGVKAHTKKIFYEKH' A
#
# COMPACT_ATOMS: atom_id res chain seq x y z
N MET A 1 -11.99 0.16 -4.24
CA MET A 1 -11.15 -0.98 -3.83
C MET A 1 -11.69 -1.48 -2.50
N LYS A 2 -12.28 -2.69 -2.44
CA LYS A 2 -13.03 -3.09 -1.24
C LYS A 2 -12.15 -3.62 -0.09
N ASN A 3 -10.95 -4.16 -0.34
CA ASN A 3 -10.22 -4.94 0.68
C ASN A 3 -8.70 -4.65 0.77
N GLY A 4 -8.30 -3.41 1.06
CA GLY A 4 -6.91 -3.17 1.50
C GLY A 4 -6.67 -3.86 2.84
N LYS A 5 -5.61 -4.66 2.96
CA LYS A 5 -5.23 -5.37 4.20
C LYS A 5 -4.22 -4.57 5.00
N HIS A 6 -4.25 -4.69 6.32
CA HIS A 6 -3.20 -4.16 7.17
C HIS A 6 -1.87 -4.88 6.88
N PRO A 7 -0.75 -4.14 6.71
CA PRO A 7 0.55 -4.76 6.46
C PRO A 7 0.98 -5.64 7.64
N THR A 8 1.56 -6.80 7.33
CA THR A 8 2.24 -7.67 8.31
C THR A 8 3.50 -6.99 8.85
N LEU A 9 4.08 -7.48 9.96
CA LEU A 9 5.29 -6.89 10.54
C LEU A 9 6.45 -6.78 9.53
N ALA A 10 6.66 -7.80 8.68
CA ALA A 10 7.68 -7.78 7.63
C ALA A 10 7.38 -6.70 6.58
N GLN A 11 6.13 -6.59 6.14
CA GLN A 11 5.70 -5.54 5.21
C GLN A 11 5.86 -4.16 5.82
N LYS A 12 5.57 -3.99 7.11
CA LYS A 12 5.79 -2.71 7.82
C LYS A 12 7.25 -2.30 7.80
N LYS A 13 8.17 -3.23 8.08
CA LYS A 13 9.61 -2.97 8.04
C LYS A 13 10.06 -2.58 6.63
N PHE A 14 9.60 -3.32 5.62
CA PHE A 14 9.91 -3.04 4.21
C PHE A 14 9.35 -1.70 3.73
N MET A 15 8.11 -1.37 4.08
CA MET A 15 7.51 -0.07 3.75
C MET A 15 8.30 1.07 4.38
N LYS A 16 8.72 0.93 5.65
CA LYS A 16 9.57 1.92 6.32
C LYS A 16 10.93 2.08 5.64
N SER A 17 11.59 1.00 5.22
CA SER A 17 12.85 1.11 4.46
C SER A 17 12.68 1.81 3.11
N CYS A 18 11.48 1.77 2.52
CA CYS A 18 11.14 2.50 1.30
C CYS A 18 10.57 3.90 1.54
N GLY A 19 10.66 4.43 2.77
CA GLY A 19 10.20 5.78 3.13
C GLY A 19 8.68 5.93 3.21
N LEU A 20 7.94 4.84 3.41
CA LEU A 20 6.48 4.85 3.58
C LEU A 20 6.09 4.57 5.04
N ASP A 21 5.07 5.27 5.52
CA ASP A 21 4.47 5.00 6.82
C ASP A 21 3.47 3.84 6.72
N PRO A 22 3.72 2.67 7.33
CA PRO A 22 2.77 1.56 7.30
C PRO A 22 1.43 1.83 7.97
N ASP A 23 1.30 2.87 8.80
CA ASP A 23 0.04 3.22 9.43
C ASP A 23 -0.86 4.04 8.49
N ASP A 24 -0.32 4.68 7.45
CA ASP A 24 -1.08 5.43 6.45
C ASP A 24 -1.44 4.63 5.19
N TYR A 25 -0.90 3.42 5.07
CA TYR A 25 -1.00 2.60 3.86
C TYR A 25 -1.59 1.23 4.14
N LEU A 26 -2.34 0.71 3.16
CA LEU A 26 -2.89 -0.65 3.15
C LEU A 26 -2.28 -1.43 1.99
N VAL A 27 -2.09 -2.73 2.18
CA VAL A 27 -1.62 -3.64 1.15
C VAL A 27 -2.80 -4.08 0.28
N VAL A 28 -2.70 -3.86 -1.02
CA VAL A 28 -3.71 -4.25 -2.02
C VAL A 28 -3.31 -5.56 -2.69
N LYS A 29 -2.03 -5.72 -3.00
CA LYS A 29 -1.48 -6.92 -3.63
C LYS A 29 -0.10 -7.21 -3.08
N ASN A 30 0.16 -8.48 -2.82
CA ASN A 30 1.49 -8.96 -2.42
C ASN A 30 1.91 -10.05 -3.41
N THR A 31 2.95 -9.79 -4.20
CA THR A 31 3.52 -10.76 -5.14
C THR A 31 4.98 -11.06 -4.77
N GLN A 32 5.65 -11.92 -5.53
CA GLN A 32 7.08 -12.16 -5.36
C GLN A 32 7.95 -10.99 -5.85
N GLU A 33 7.42 -10.15 -6.74
CA GLU A 33 8.16 -9.05 -7.37
C GLU A 33 7.90 -7.71 -6.70
N PHE A 34 6.68 -7.49 -6.19
CA PHE A 34 6.30 -6.20 -5.61
C PHE A 34 5.24 -6.31 -4.52
N LEU A 35 5.26 -5.31 -3.65
CA LEU A 35 4.18 -4.96 -2.74
C LEU A 35 3.40 -3.78 -3.31
N GLU A 36 2.12 -3.99 -3.64
CA GLU A 36 1.22 -2.92 -4.05
C GLU A 36 0.43 -2.39 -2.86
N VAL A 37 0.52 -1.09 -2.65
CA VAL A 37 -0.07 -0.40 -1.51
C VAL A 37 -0.97 0.74 -1.96
N VAL A 38 -1.92 1.13 -1.13
CA VAL A 38 -2.82 2.27 -1.31
C VAL A 38 -2.82 3.11 -0.05
N SER A 39 -2.81 4.44 -0.16
CA SER A 39 -2.93 5.30 1.02
C SER A 39 -4.38 5.34 1.51
N LYS A 40 -4.56 5.38 2.83
CA LYS A 40 -5.87 5.56 3.47
C LYS A 40 -6.54 6.85 3.01
N THR A 41 -5.75 7.92 2.82
CA THR A 41 -6.22 9.20 2.29
C THR A 41 -6.76 9.08 0.87
N ALA A 42 -6.11 8.31 -0.02
CA ALA A 42 -6.64 8.08 -1.36
C ALA A 42 -7.95 7.29 -1.34
N LEU A 43 -8.09 6.31 -0.45
CA LEU A 43 -9.36 5.59 -0.25
C LEU A 43 -10.46 6.51 0.29
N LYS A 44 -10.14 7.38 1.24
CA LYS A 44 -11.09 8.37 1.77
C LYS A 44 -11.55 9.34 0.68
N LYS A 45 -10.62 9.85 -0.14
CA LYS A 45 -10.93 10.67 -1.32
C LYS A 45 -11.83 9.94 -2.31
N GLN A 46 -11.61 8.64 -2.52
CA GLN A 46 -12.48 7.83 -3.36
C GLN A 46 -13.90 7.72 -2.82
N GLN A 47 -14.07 7.55 -1.51
CA GLN A 47 -15.39 7.45 -0.89
C GLN A 47 -16.15 8.78 -0.96
N ILE A 48 -15.46 9.91 -0.76
CA ILE A 48 -16.10 11.23 -0.69
C ILE A 48 -16.35 11.80 -2.10
N MET A 49 -15.37 11.70 -2.99
CA MET A 49 -15.39 12.40 -4.29
C MET A 49 -15.63 11.47 -5.48
N GLY A 50 -15.73 10.15 -5.28
CA GLY A 50 -15.86 9.16 -6.36
C GLY A 50 -14.59 8.97 -7.20
N VAL A 51 -13.50 9.68 -6.89
CA VAL A 51 -12.22 9.61 -7.61
C VAL A 51 -11.53 8.27 -7.33
N LYS A 52 -11.08 7.55 -8.36
CA LYS A 52 -10.39 6.27 -8.18
C LYS A 52 -9.11 6.46 -7.35
N ALA A 53 -8.96 5.68 -6.27
CA ALA A 53 -7.74 5.69 -5.47
C ALA A 53 -6.55 5.17 -6.30
N HIS A 54 -5.41 5.86 -6.20
CA HIS A 54 -4.16 5.43 -6.82
C HIS A 54 -3.40 4.47 -5.91
N THR A 55 -2.84 3.41 -6.50
CA THR A 55 -1.92 2.48 -5.83
C THR A 55 -0.47 2.80 -6.18
N LYS A 56 0.45 2.39 -5.30
CA LYS A 56 1.90 2.45 -5.50
C LYS A 56 2.46 1.03 -5.44
N LYS A 57 3.30 0.66 -6.40
CA LYS A 57 4.07 -0.59 -6.35
C LYS A 57 5.46 -0.31 -5.78
N ILE A 58 5.87 -1.15 -4.83
CA ILE A 58 7.20 -1.14 -4.23
C ILE A 58 7.84 -2.46 -4.64
N PHE A 59 8.89 -2.41 -5.47
CA PHE A 59 9.56 -3.61 -5.95
C PHE A 59 10.51 -4.13 -4.87
N TYR A 60 10.48 -5.44 -4.63
CA TYR A 60 11.52 -6.09 -3.85
C TYR A 60 12.79 -6.06 -4.70
N GLU A 61 13.87 -5.44 -4.22
CA GLU A 61 15.15 -5.50 -4.92
C GLU A 61 15.54 -6.96 -5.14
N LYS A 62 15.80 -7.33 -6.40
CA LYS A 62 16.39 -8.62 -6.73
C LYS A 62 17.86 -8.56 -6.34
N HIS A 63 18.18 -9.02 -5.14
CA HIS A 63 19.54 -9.45 -4.82
C HIS A 63 19.87 -10.75 -5.54
#